data_AF-A0A608R9C7-F1
#
_entry.id   AF-A0A608R9C7-F1
#
_cell.length_a   1.000
_cell.length_b   1.000
_cell.length_c   1.000
_cell.angle_alpha   90.00
_cell.angle_beta   90.00
_cell.angle_gamma   90.00
#
_symmetry.space_group_name_H-M   'P 1'
#
loop_
_entity.id
_entity.type
_entity.pdbx_description
1 polymer ?
#
loop_
_entity_poly.entity_id
_entity_poly.type
_entity_poly.pdbx_seq_one_letter_code
_entity_poly.pdbx_strand_id
1 'polypeptide(L)'
;MSAIHIFKAGTHTDMHGKKLPFTPDDLAACVKAYDPSVHEAPLVIGHPRTEDPAWGWVKALSLSGVDLMAEPAQLDPQFAEMVTDGRFKKVSASFYLPDSPSNPKPGVLYLRHVGFLG
;
A
#
# COMPACT_ATOMS: atom_id res chain seq x y z
N MET A 1 -12.12 1.54 11.67
CA MET A 1 -11.30 2.60 11.02
C MET A 1 -11.81 2.83 9.63
N SER A 2 -11.73 4.07 9.13
CA SER A 2 -12.02 4.40 7.73
C SER A 2 -10.87 3.95 6.83
N ALA A 3 -11.11 3.88 5.53
CA ALA A 3 -10.06 3.60 4.55
C ALA A 3 -8.97 4.67 4.61
N ILE A 4 -7.71 4.24 4.51
CA ILE A 4 -6.52 5.07 4.62
C ILE A 4 -6.05 5.42 3.22
N HIS A 5 -5.80 6.70 2.95
CA HIS A 5 -5.18 7.09 1.70
C HIS A 5 -3.71 6.67 1.69
N ILE A 6 -3.35 5.76 0.77
CA ILE A 6 -2.01 5.15 0.70
C ILE A 6 -1.22 5.57 -0.53
N PHE A 7 -1.89 6.00 -1.60
CA PHE A 7 -1.23 6.34 -2.86
C PHE A 7 -2.13 7.17 -3.74
N LYS A 8 -1.56 7.96 -4.65
CA LYS A 8 -2.30 8.78 -5.61
C LYS A 8 -1.79 8.55 -7.02
N ALA A 9 -2.67 8.45 -8.01
CA ALA A 9 -2.29 8.36 -9.41
C ALA A 9 -1.47 9.58 -9.85
N GLY A 10 -0.45 9.34 -10.66
CA GLY A 10 0.47 10.37 -11.12
C GLY A 10 1.85 9.80 -11.45
N THR A 11 2.79 10.69 -11.71
CA THR A 11 4.17 10.30 -11.99
C THR A 11 4.93 10.18 -10.68
N HIS A 12 5.36 8.96 -10.34
CA HIS A 12 6.17 8.70 -9.15
C HIS A 12 7.57 8.27 -9.55
N THR A 13 8.56 8.69 -8.78
CA THR A 13 9.94 8.31 -9.00
C THR A 13 10.25 7.08 -8.14
N ASP A 14 10.69 5.99 -8.76
CA ASP A 14 11.16 4.82 -8.02
C ASP A 14 12.51 5.08 -7.34
N MET A 15 12.98 4.12 -6.53
CA MET A 15 14.28 4.21 -5.86
C MET A 15 15.48 4.26 -6.81
N HIS A 16 15.31 3.85 -8.07
CA HIS A 16 16.33 3.93 -9.11
C HIS A 16 16.28 5.25 -9.90
N GLY A 17 15.43 6.20 -9.50
CA GLY A 17 15.27 7.49 -10.15
C GLY A 17 14.39 7.46 -11.40
N LYS A 18 13.74 6.32 -11.70
CA LYS A 18 12.87 6.19 -12.87
C LYS A 18 11.50 6.75 -12.54
N LYS A 19 11.06 7.70 -13.36
CA LYS A 19 9.69 8.22 -13.32
C LYS A 19 8.75 7.20 -13.96
N LEU A 20 7.89 6.62 -13.15
CA LEU A 20 6.86 5.69 -13.57
C LEU A 20 5.51 6.43 -13.54
N PRO A 21 4.80 6.50 -14.69
CA PRO A 21 3.44 6.98 -14.70
C PRO A 21 2.53 5.90 -14.10
N PHE A 22 1.79 6.27 -13.06
CA PHE A 22 0.72 5.45 -12.49
C PHE A 22 -0.60 6.09 -12.87
N THR A 23 -1.33 5.47 -13.80
CA THR A 23 -2.62 5.99 -14.22
C THR A 23 -3.73 5.54 -13.27
N PRO A 24 -4.88 6.24 -13.23
CA PRO A 24 -6.04 5.78 -12.47
C PRO A 24 -6.50 4.37 -12.89
N ASP A 25 -6.38 4.03 -14.17
CA ASP A 25 -6.69 2.68 -14.68
C ASP A 25 -5.74 1.62 -14.12
N ASP A 26 -4.45 1.92 -13.98
CA ASP A 26 -3.48 1.02 -13.35
C ASP A 26 -3.85 0.76 -11.88
N LEU A 27 -4.28 1.81 -11.16
CA LEU A 27 -4.73 1.68 -9.78
C LEU A 27 -6.07 0.92 -9.70
N ALA A 28 -6.99 1.15 -10.63
CA ALA A 28 -8.25 0.40 -10.70
C ALA A 28 -8.00 -1.09 -11.00
N ALA A 29 -7.03 -1.39 -11.86
CA ALA A 29 -6.60 -2.76 -12.13
C ALA A 29 -5.96 -3.39 -10.89
N CYS A 30 -5.11 -2.65 -10.16
CA CYS A 30 -4.54 -3.06 -8.88
C CYS A 30 -5.63 -3.38 -7.85
N VAL A 31 -6.63 -2.52 -7.69
CA VAL A 31 -7.78 -2.74 -6.79
C VAL A 31 -8.52 -4.02 -7.14
N LYS A 32 -8.80 -4.26 -8.43
CA LYS A 32 -9.49 -5.47 -8.89
C LYS A 32 -8.63 -6.73 -8.75
N ALA A 33 -7.33 -6.59 -8.88
CA ALA A 33 -6.38 -7.69 -8.79
C ALA A 33 -6.03 -8.04 -7.34
N TYR A 34 -6.13 -7.10 -6.40
CA TYR A 34 -5.75 -7.33 -5.01
C TYR A 34 -6.56 -8.45 -4.38
N ASP A 35 -5.85 -9.44 -3.82
CA ASP A 35 -6.46 -10.60 -3.19
C ASP A 35 -5.67 -10.96 -1.91
N PRO A 36 -6.21 -10.66 -0.72
CA PRO A 36 -5.52 -10.95 0.54
C PRO A 36 -5.23 -12.45 0.73
N SER A 37 -5.95 -13.34 0.03
CA SER A 37 -5.70 -14.78 0.07
C SER A 37 -4.41 -15.18 -0.65
N VAL A 38 -3.95 -14.37 -1.61
CA VAL A 38 -2.72 -14.60 -2.37
C VAL A 38 -1.54 -13.89 -1.71
N HIS A 39 -1.70 -12.60 -1.44
CA HIS A 39 -0.73 -11.80 -0.70
C HIS A 39 -1.47 -10.68 0.01
N GLU A 40 -1.50 -10.77 1.33
CA GLU A 40 -2.04 -9.75 2.20
C GLU A 40 -0.94 -8.72 2.50
N ALA A 41 -1.18 -7.45 2.15
CA ALA A 41 -0.19 -6.41 2.35
C ALA A 41 -0.15 -5.97 3.83
N PRO A 42 1.00 -6.09 4.53
CA PRO A 42 1.13 -5.66 5.91
C PRO A 42 1.21 -4.13 6.02
N LEU A 43 0.69 -3.62 7.13
CA LEU A 43 0.90 -2.25 7.59
C LEU A 43 2.16 -2.23 8.46
N VAL A 44 3.11 -1.36 8.12
CA VAL A 44 4.41 -1.28 8.79
C VAL A 44 4.73 0.17 9.15
N ILE A 45 5.46 0.36 10.24
CA ILE A 45 6.01 1.67 10.62
C ILE A 45 7.40 1.80 9.99
N GLY A 46 7.66 2.90 9.28
CA GLY A 46 8.92 3.11 8.59
C GLY A 46 9.04 2.36 7.26
N HIS A 47 10.28 2.10 6.83
CA HIS A 47 10.58 1.10 5.81
C HIS A 47 10.99 -0.18 6.53
N PRO A 48 10.28 -1.30 6.33
CA PRO A 48 10.56 -2.52 7.07
C PRO A 48 11.96 -3.01 6.68
N ARG A 49 12.82 -3.19 7.67
CA ARG A 49 13.87 -4.22 7.59
C ARG A 49 13.15 -5.56 7.63
N THR A 50 13.79 -6.60 7.11
CA THR A 50 13.19 -7.92 6.81
C THR A 50 12.46 -8.60 7.98
N GLU A 51 12.56 -8.05 9.20
CA GLU A 51 12.07 -8.60 10.47
C GLU A 51 11.03 -7.70 11.17
N ASP A 52 10.62 -6.58 10.57
CA ASP A 52 9.66 -5.68 11.23
C ASP A 52 8.26 -6.31 11.32
N PRO A 53 7.62 -6.24 12.51
CA PRO A 53 6.29 -6.81 12.71
C PRO A 53 5.23 -6.06 11.90
N ALA A 54 4.28 -6.81 11.35
CA ALA A 54 3.07 -6.24 10.77
C ALA A 54 2.17 -5.71 11.91
N TRP A 55 1.84 -4.43 11.85
CA TRP A 55 0.93 -3.76 12.79
C TRP A 55 -0.54 -3.91 12.42
N GLY A 56 -0.79 -4.57 11.30
CA GLY A 56 -2.09 -4.84 10.73
C GLY A 56 -1.94 -5.26 9.27
N TRP A 57 -3.07 -5.47 8.63
CA TRP A 57 -3.13 -6.02 7.29
C TRP A 57 -4.13 -5.26 6.43
N VAL A 58 -3.89 -5.20 5.12
CA VAL A 58 -4.85 -4.58 4.20
C VAL A 58 -5.84 -5.64 3.75
N LYS A 59 -7.11 -5.47 4.14
CA LYS A 59 -8.20 -6.36 3.76
C LYS A 59 -8.66 -6.13 2.33
N ALA A 60 -8.75 -4.87 1.93
CA ALA A 60 -9.26 -4.49 0.62
C ALA A 60 -8.64 -3.17 0.17
N LEU A 61 -8.66 -2.95 -1.14
CA LEU A 61 -8.32 -1.68 -1.76
C LEU A 61 -9.57 -1.09 -2.39
N SER A 62 -9.65 0.24 -2.39
CA SER A 62 -10.68 0.98 -3.09
C SER A 62 -10.07 2.20 -3.76
N LEU A 63 -10.64 2.60 -4.90
CA LEU A 63 -10.21 3.80 -5.62
C LEU A 63 -11.24 4.90 -5.43
N SER A 64 -10.80 6.07 -4.95
CA SER A 64 -11.61 7.27 -4.82
C SER A 64 -11.10 8.32 -5.81
N GLY A 65 -11.59 8.27 -7.04
CA GLY A 65 -11.11 9.13 -8.13
C GLY A 65 -9.69 8.76 -8.55
N VAL A 66 -8.71 9.57 -8.14
CA VAL A 66 -7.27 9.33 -8.39
C VAL A 66 -6.53 8.82 -7.16
N ASP A 67 -7.20 8.76 -6.01
CA ASP A 67 -6.62 8.41 -4.74
C ASP A 67 -6.92 6.94 -4.41
N LEU A 68 -5.89 6.15 -4.15
CA LEU A 68 -5.97 4.76 -3.73
C LEU A 68 -6.08 4.70 -2.20
N MET A 69 -7.16 4.07 -1.76
CA MET A 69 -7.50 3.87 -0.37
C MET A 69 -7.30 2.40 0.01
N ALA A 70 -6.76 2.15 1.20
CA ALA A 70 -6.62 0.82 1.77
C ALA A 70 -7.51 0.66 2.99
N GLU A 71 -8.23 -0.44 3.05
CA GLU A 71 -9.03 -0.83 4.22
C GLU A 71 -8.18 -1.69 5.14
N PRO A 72 -7.81 -1.18 6.33
CA PRO A 72 -7.01 -1.95 7.27
C PRO A 72 -7.89 -2.93 8.07
N ALA A 73 -7.35 -4.11 8.36
CA ALA A 73 -7.91 -5.14 9.19
C ALA A 73 -6.84 -5.71 10.14
N GLN A 74 -7.29 -6.37 11.21
CA GLN A 74 -6.42 -6.96 12.23
C GLN A 74 -5.35 -5.96 12.73
N LEU A 75 -5.76 -4.70 12.86
CA LEU A 75 -4.91 -3.61 13.36
C LEU A 75 -4.60 -3.84 14.82
N ASP A 76 -3.34 -3.67 15.17
CA ASP A 76 -2.93 -3.53 16.55
C ASP A 76 -3.56 -2.24 17.15
N PRO A 77 -4.22 -2.32 18.32
CA PRO A 77 -4.82 -1.16 18.97
C PRO A 77 -3.84 -0.01 19.20
N GLN A 78 -2.58 -0.31 19.54
CA GLN A 78 -1.56 0.70 19.78
C GLN A 78 -1.22 1.43 18.47
N PHE A 79 -1.11 0.71 17.36
CA PHE A 79 -0.90 1.31 16.05
C PHE A 79 -2.07 2.19 15.64
N ALA A 80 -3.29 1.74 15.92
CA ALA A 80 -4.49 2.53 15.68
C ALA A 80 -4.49 3.87 16.41
N GLU A 81 -4.09 3.86 17.68
CA GLU A 81 -3.90 5.08 18.47
C GLU A 81 -2.80 5.97 17.88
N MET A 82 -1.64 5.41 17.50
CA MET A 82 -0.55 6.20 16.89
C MET A 82 -0.97 6.90 15.58
N VAL A 83 -1.75 6.23 14.72
CA VAL A 83 -2.29 6.82 13.49
C VAL A 83 -3.29 7.93 13.83
N THR A 84 -4.17 7.70 14.80
CA THR A 84 -5.19 8.67 15.23
C THR A 84 -4.56 9.90 15.88
N ASP A 85 -3.48 9.72 16.65
CA ASP A 85 -2.68 10.77 17.27
C ASP A 85 -1.86 11.58 16.26
N GLY A 86 -1.87 11.20 14.97
CA GLY A 86 -1.12 11.90 13.93
C GLY A 86 0.39 11.73 14.05
N ARG A 87 0.87 10.62 14.65
CA ARG A 87 2.31 10.35 14.80
C ARG A 87 3.02 10.13 13.46
N PHE A 88 2.27 9.80 12.42
CA PHE A 88 2.78 9.60 11.07
C PHE A 88 2.34 10.74 10.16
N LYS A 89 3.29 11.49 9.62
CA LYS A 89 3.01 12.61 8.70
C LYS A 89 2.73 12.16 7.28
N LYS A 90 3.20 10.96 6.92
CA LYS A 90 3.06 10.42 5.56
C LYS A 90 2.73 8.94 5.61
N VAL A 91 1.90 8.51 4.65
CA VAL A 91 1.61 7.11 4.38
C VAL A 91 2.05 6.85 2.94
N SER A 92 2.72 5.73 2.71
CA SER A 92 3.25 5.36 1.40
C SER A 92 2.97 3.89 1.11
N ALA A 93 2.44 3.61 -0.07
CA ALA A 93 2.30 2.26 -0.58
C ALA A 93 3.54 1.83 -1.37
N SER A 94 4.02 0.62 -1.12
CA SER A 94 4.97 -0.07 -1.99
C SER A 94 4.24 -1.07 -2.86
N PHE A 95 4.56 -1.11 -4.15
CA PHE A 95 3.94 -2.03 -5.11
C PHE A 95 4.98 -2.96 -5.73
N TYR A 96 4.53 -4.17 -6.06
CA TYR A 96 5.17 -4.99 -7.08
C TYR A 96 4.78 -4.48 -8.45
N LEU A 97 5.78 -4.24 -9.30
CA LEU A 97 5.57 -3.86 -10.69
C LEU A 97 5.02 -5.06 -11.49
N PRO A 98 4.27 -4.82 -12.59
CA PRO A 98 3.75 -5.88 -13.45
C PRO A 98 4.82 -6.86 -13.94
N ASP A 99 6.01 -6.36 -14.22
CA ASP A 99 7.17 -7.13 -14.70
C ASP A 99 8.05 -7.71 -13.57
N SER A 100 7.68 -7.49 -12.30
CA SER A 100 8.50 -7.96 -11.18
C SER A 100 8.37 -9.47 -11.02
N PRO A 101 9.47 -10.24 -10.95
CA PRO A 101 9.42 -11.69 -10.79
C PRO A 101 8.84 -12.14 -9.44
N SER A 102 8.83 -11.25 -8.44
CA SER A 102 8.25 -11.49 -7.11
C SER A 102 6.79 -11.04 -7.02
N ASN A 103 6.18 -10.59 -8.13
CA ASN A 103 4.79 -10.18 -8.12
C ASN A 103 3.88 -11.42 -8.05
N PRO A 104 3.01 -11.53 -7.03
CA PRO A 104 2.06 -12.64 -6.94
C PRO A 104 1.04 -12.67 -8.09
N LYS A 105 0.78 -11.53 -8.74
CA LYS A 105 -0.06 -11.43 -9.95
C LYS A 105 0.71 -10.73 -11.07
N PRO A 106 1.48 -11.50 -11.89
CA PRO A 106 2.21 -10.94 -13.03
C PRO A 106 1.29 -10.20 -13.99
N GLY A 107 1.78 -9.09 -14.55
CA GLY A 107 1.03 -8.28 -15.53
C GLY A 107 0.13 -7.19 -14.96
N VAL A 108 0.01 -7.08 -13.62
CA VAL A 108 -0.73 -5.99 -12.96
C VAL A 108 0.05 -5.47 -11.75
N LEU A 109 -0.12 -4.19 -11.41
CA LEU A 109 0.40 -3.66 -10.15
C LEU A 109 -0.23 -4.39 -8.97
N TYR A 110 0.59 -4.76 -7.99
CA TYR A 110 0.11 -5.46 -6.80
C TYR A 110 0.66 -4.82 -5.53
N LEU A 111 -0.18 -4.61 -4.51
CA LEU A 111 0.25 -3.97 -3.27
C LEU A 111 1.17 -4.90 -2.47
N ARG A 112 2.38 -4.41 -2.15
CA ARG A 112 3.38 -5.15 -1.38
C ARG A 112 3.23 -4.92 0.12
N HIS A 113 3.23 -3.66 0.55
CA HIS A 113 3.04 -3.22 1.94
C HIS A 113 2.66 -1.74 1.99
N VAL A 114 2.14 -1.29 3.13
CA VAL A 114 1.86 0.13 3.40
C VAL A 114 2.72 0.61 4.56
N GLY A 115 3.62 1.55 4.28
CA GLY A 115 4.53 2.14 5.25
C GLY A 115 3.99 3.46 5.82
N PHE A 116 4.06 3.59 7.14
CA PHE A 116 3.70 4.79 7.89
C PHE A 116 4.96 5.50 8.35
N LEU A 117 5.15 6.73 7.87
CA LEU A 117 6.38 7.51 8.03
C LEU A 117 6.10 8.74 8.91
N GLY A 118 6.80 8.83 10.04
CA GLY A 118 6.76 9.93 11.02
C GLY A 118 7.84 10.99 10.78
#